data_AF-A0A960SM15-F1
#
_entry.id   AF-A0A960SM15-F1
#
_cell.length_a   1.000
_cell.length_b   1.000
_cell.length_c   1.000
_cell.angle_alpha   90.00
_cell.angle_beta   90.00
_cell.angle_gamma   90.00
#
_symmetry.space_group_name_H-M   'P 1'
#
loop_
_entity.id
_entity.type
_entity.pdbx_description
1 polymer ?
#
loop_
_entity_poly.entity_id
_entity_poly.type
_entity_poly.pdbx_seq_one_letter_code
_entity_poly.pdbx_strand_id
1 'polypeptide(L)'
;MVEALVVLVLVTLLGMFLLASVARPRTPTQSLQCVRNLKQVGLAFRLFATDNSDRFPQCLSTNEGGTREFGADLAVHFRVLSNELAAPAVVTRPADARGPAASFDGLASANISYFLGMEADELLPEMVLAGDGNLSTNSRPVRPGWLHPATNLAVGWFTNRHAAGGNLGFSDGSAQQLTGARLDALLSVAPNLTNRFLVP
;
A
#
# COMPACT_ATOMS: atom_id res chain seq x y z
N MET A 1 36.80 45.19 23.09
CA MET A 1 37.46 43.88 23.25
C MET A 1 36.56 42.89 24.00
N VAL A 2 36.07 43.22 25.21
CA VAL A 2 35.20 42.33 26.03
C VAL A 2 33.86 42.01 25.37
N GLU A 3 33.19 43.00 24.78
CA GLU A 3 31.87 42.82 24.16
C GLU A 3 31.88 41.79 23.01
N ALA A 4 32.93 41.81 22.18
CA ALA A 4 33.13 40.83 21.12
C ALA A 4 33.39 39.40 21.66
N LEU A 5 34.04 39.28 22.81
CA LEU A 5 34.33 37.98 23.44
C LEU A 5 33.05 37.34 24.00
N VAL A 6 32.18 38.13 24.63
CA VAL A 6 30.90 37.64 25.18
C VAL A 6 30.00 37.12 24.06
N VAL A 7 29.92 37.83 22.94
CA VAL A 7 29.13 37.41 21.77
C VAL A 7 29.65 36.08 21.21
N LEU A 8 30.97 35.90 21.10
CA LEU A 8 31.56 34.67 20.60
C LEU A 8 31.26 33.47 21.52
N VAL A 9 31.33 33.66 22.83
CA VAL A 9 31.00 32.61 23.82
C VAL A 9 29.52 32.22 23.71
N LEU A 10 28.61 33.20 23.56
CA LEU A 10 27.18 32.91 23.44
C LEU A 10 26.86 32.13 22.15
N VAL A 11 27.43 32.55 21.01
CA VAL A 11 27.20 31.89 19.71
C VAL A 11 27.72 30.44 19.72
N THR A 12 28.88 30.20 20.33
CA THR A 12 29.44 28.84 20.44
C THR A 12 28.62 27.93 21.36
N LEU A 13 28.12 28.46 22.49
CA LEU A 13 27.21 27.72 23.37
C LEU A 13 25.88 27.40 22.70
N LEU A 14 25.27 28.37 22.00
CA LEU A 14 24.04 28.14 21.23
C LEU A 14 24.27 27.13 20.10
N GLY A 15 25.39 27.22 19.39
CA GLY A 15 25.77 26.26 18.35
C GLY A 15 25.92 24.84 18.87
N MET A 16 26.54 24.65 20.05
CA MET A 16 26.66 23.32 20.68
C MET A 16 25.31 22.72 21.06
N PHE A 17 24.36 23.54 21.55
CA PHE A 17 23.03 23.07 21.89
C PHE A 17 22.21 22.65 20.65
N LEU A 18 22.40 23.36 19.53
CA LEU A 18 21.80 23.01 18.23
C LEU A 18 22.41 21.74 17.62
N LEU A 19 23.70 21.47 17.83
CA LEU A 19 24.35 20.24 17.37
C LEU A 19 23.87 19.00 18.16
N ALA A 20 23.60 19.15 19.46
CA ALA A 20 23.10 18.07 20.30
C ALA A 20 21.65 17.65 19.96
N SER A 21 20.88 18.51 19.29
CA SER A 21 19.49 18.25 18.91
C SER A 21 19.32 17.69 17.49
N VAL A 22 20.41 17.42 16.77
CA VAL A 22 20.35 16.74 15.48
C VAL A 22 20.00 15.26 15.72
N ALA A 23 18.70 14.98 15.73
CA ALA A 23 18.18 13.63 15.78
C ALA A 23 18.77 12.82 14.62
N ARG A 24 19.41 11.67 14.92
CA ARG A 24 19.82 10.73 13.88
C ARG A 24 18.57 10.37 13.05
N PRO A 25 18.62 10.49 11.71
CA PRO A 25 17.52 10.05 10.89
C PRO A 25 17.35 8.53 11.11
N ARG A 26 16.23 8.15 11.74
CA ARG A 26 15.87 6.73 11.87
C ARG A 26 15.45 6.26 10.49
N THR A 27 16.18 5.30 9.91
CA THR A 27 15.74 4.61 8.70
C THR A 27 14.47 3.83 9.05
N PRO A 28 13.32 4.12 8.41
CA PRO A 28 12.09 3.38 8.68
C PRO A 28 12.27 1.91 8.34
N THR A 29 11.63 1.02 9.11
CA THR A 29 11.60 -0.40 8.80
C THR A 29 10.86 -0.64 7.48
N GLN A 30 11.17 -1.75 6.79
CA GLN A 30 10.50 -2.11 5.53
C GLN A 30 8.98 -2.18 5.69
N SER A 31 8.49 -2.75 6.81
CA SER A 31 7.05 -2.80 7.11
C SER A 31 6.43 -1.40 7.22
N LEU A 32 7.10 -0.46 7.91
CA LEU A 32 6.61 0.91 8.02
C LEU A 32 6.54 1.62 6.66
N GLN A 33 7.50 1.36 5.76
CA GLN A 33 7.46 1.87 4.39
C GLN A 33 6.27 1.28 3.61
N CYS A 34 5.98 -0.01 3.76
CA CYS A 34 4.84 -0.65 3.10
C CYS A 34 3.50 -0.07 3.59
N VAL A 35 3.36 0.15 4.90
CA VAL A 35 2.18 0.81 5.48
C VAL A 35 2.03 2.24 4.92
N ARG A 36 3.12 2.99 4.83
CA ARG A 36 3.10 4.34 4.23
C ARG A 36 2.64 4.30 2.78
N ASN A 37 3.21 3.40 1.98
CA ASN A 37 2.83 3.23 0.57
C ASN A 37 1.35 2.84 0.43
N LEU A 38 0.85 1.90 1.25
CA LEU A 38 -0.56 1.50 1.26
C LEU A 38 -1.49 2.66 1.64
N LYS A 39 -1.09 3.54 2.57
CA LYS A 39 -1.84 4.77 2.86
C LYS A 39 -1.88 5.73 1.67
N GLN A 40 -0.77 5.86 0.94
CA GLN A 40 -0.74 6.69 -0.27
C GLN A 40 -1.60 6.08 -1.38
N VAL A 41 -1.60 4.75 -1.54
CA VAL A 41 -2.51 4.04 -2.44
C VAL A 41 -3.95 4.30 -2.03
N GLY A 42 -4.31 4.05 -0.78
CA GLY A 42 -5.67 4.30 -0.28
C GLY A 42 -6.11 5.73 -0.52
N LEU A 43 -5.30 6.72 -0.16
CA LEU A 43 -5.60 8.12 -0.44
C LEU A 43 -5.84 8.40 -1.93
N ALA A 44 -5.02 7.84 -2.83
CA ALA A 44 -5.17 8.02 -4.27
C ALA A 44 -6.51 7.45 -4.78
N PHE A 45 -6.93 6.29 -4.29
CA PHE A 45 -8.24 5.71 -4.60
C PHE A 45 -9.39 6.61 -4.15
N ARG A 46 -9.27 7.23 -2.97
CA ARG A 46 -10.28 8.15 -2.42
C ARG A 46 -10.35 9.48 -3.17
N LEU A 47 -9.20 10.02 -3.55
CA LEU A 47 -9.12 11.21 -4.40
C LEU A 47 -9.80 10.95 -5.75
N PHE A 48 -9.48 9.82 -6.39
CA PHE A 48 -10.17 9.41 -7.60
C PHE A 48 -11.68 9.26 -7.39
N ALA A 49 -12.12 8.60 -6.31
CA ALA A 49 -13.55 8.40 -6.03
C ALA A 49 -14.31 9.72 -5.86
N THR A 50 -13.66 10.75 -5.28
CA THR A 50 -14.24 12.10 -5.11
C THR A 50 -14.69 12.70 -6.44
N ASP A 51 -13.95 12.45 -7.52
CA ASP A 51 -14.27 12.96 -8.86
C ASP A 51 -15.12 11.99 -9.68
N ASN A 52 -15.40 10.78 -9.18
CA ASN A 52 -16.01 9.68 -9.93
C ASN A 52 -17.20 9.02 -9.20
N SER A 53 -18.07 9.84 -8.61
CA SER A 53 -19.32 9.40 -7.96
C SER A 53 -19.10 8.39 -6.83
N ASP A 54 -18.09 8.63 -5.99
CA ASP A 54 -17.72 7.79 -4.83
C ASP A 54 -17.39 6.33 -5.20
N ARG A 55 -16.97 6.09 -6.45
CA ARG A 55 -16.62 4.74 -6.94
C ARG A 55 -15.13 4.65 -7.23
N PHE A 56 -14.51 3.59 -6.73
CA PHE A 56 -13.14 3.25 -7.10
C PHE A 56 -13.02 2.83 -8.57
N PRO A 57 -11.82 2.91 -9.18
CA PRO A 57 -11.63 2.61 -10.59
C PRO A 57 -12.14 1.22 -11.00
N GLN A 58 -11.94 0.18 -10.19
CA GLN A 58 -12.40 -1.18 -10.47
C GLN A 58 -13.94 -1.32 -10.41
N CYS A 59 -14.60 -0.37 -9.75
CA CYS A 59 -16.06 -0.30 -9.63
C CYS A 59 -16.68 0.57 -10.74
N LEU A 60 -15.92 1.06 -11.72
CA LEU A 60 -16.39 1.92 -12.80
C LEU A 60 -16.17 1.29 -14.16
N SER A 61 -17.11 1.49 -15.09
CA SER A 61 -16.93 1.08 -16.48
C SER A 61 -15.83 1.91 -17.15
N THR A 62 -15.12 1.31 -18.08
CA THR A 62 -14.19 1.99 -19.01
C THR A 62 -14.84 3.13 -19.77
N ASN A 63 -16.15 3.06 -20.04
CA ASN A 63 -16.91 4.18 -20.63
C ASN A 63 -17.04 5.40 -19.70
N GLU A 64 -16.86 5.20 -18.39
CA GLU A 64 -16.91 6.23 -17.34
C GLU A 64 -15.50 6.57 -16.83
N GLY A 65 -14.42 6.19 -17.53
CA GLY A 65 -13.04 6.41 -17.08
C GLY A 65 -12.54 5.40 -16.03
N GLY A 66 -13.31 4.33 -15.80
CA GLY A 66 -12.97 3.25 -14.89
C GLY A 66 -12.14 2.13 -15.52
N THR A 67 -12.08 1.01 -14.78
CA THR A 67 -11.22 -0.14 -15.12
C THR A 67 -11.90 -1.50 -14.95
N ARG A 68 -13.22 -1.53 -14.71
CA ARG A 68 -13.97 -2.76 -14.41
C ARG A 68 -13.81 -3.86 -15.46
N GLU A 69 -13.70 -3.51 -16.74
CA GLU A 69 -13.65 -4.47 -17.84
C GLU A 69 -12.25 -5.04 -18.12
N PHE A 70 -11.18 -4.53 -17.49
CA PHE A 70 -9.79 -4.97 -17.76
C PHE A 70 -9.39 -6.30 -17.10
N GLY A 71 -10.33 -6.99 -16.45
CA GLY A 71 -10.12 -8.35 -15.96
C GLY A 71 -8.93 -8.46 -14.99
N ALA A 72 -7.92 -9.25 -15.37
CA ALA A 72 -6.78 -9.57 -14.51
C ALA A 72 -5.54 -8.66 -14.72
N ASP A 73 -5.63 -7.59 -15.52
CA ASP A 73 -4.51 -6.65 -15.68
C ASP A 73 -4.42 -5.72 -14.46
N LEU A 74 -3.64 -6.13 -13.45
CA LEU A 74 -3.47 -5.36 -12.22
C LEU A 74 -2.95 -3.95 -12.47
N ALA A 75 -2.10 -3.77 -13.48
CA ALA A 75 -1.46 -2.49 -13.70
C ALA A 75 -2.41 -1.41 -14.18
N VAL A 76 -3.50 -1.73 -14.89
CA VAL A 76 -4.46 -0.71 -15.33
C VAL A 76 -5.12 0.02 -14.16
N HIS A 77 -5.40 -0.70 -13.06
CA HIS A 77 -6.05 -0.16 -11.86
C HIS A 77 -5.17 0.85 -11.13
N PHE A 78 -3.85 0.76 -11.27
CA PHE A 78 -2.92 1.74 -10.72
C PHE A 78 -2.50 2.81 -11.73
N ARG A 79 -2.51 2.50 -13.04
CA ARG A 79 -2.22 3.47 -14.11
C ARG A 79 -3.27 4.58 -14.18
N VAL A 80 -4.55 4.24 -13.99
CA VAL A 80 -5.65 5.22 -13.96
C VAL A 80 -5.51 6.22 -12.81
N LEU A 81 -4.82 5.84 -11.73
CA LEU A 81 -4.53 6.68 -10.57
C LEU A 81 -3.26 7.53 -10.74
N SER A 82 -2.71 7.64 -11.95
CA SER A 82 -1.46 8.38 -12.21
C SER A 82 -1.53 9.87 -11.87
N ASN A 83 -2.72 10.48 -11.87
CA ASN A 83 -2.92 11.85 -11.40
C ASN A 83 -2.96 11.97 -9.88
N GLU A 84 -3.28 10.88 -9.17
CA GLU A 84 -3.46 10.86 -7.72
C GLU A 84 -2.26 10.25 -6.96
N LEU A 85 -1.45 9.45 -7.66
CA LEU A 85 -0.24 8.84 -7.15
C LEU A 85 0.99 9.68 -7.50
N ALA A 86 1.79 10.01 -6.49
CA ALA A 86 2.99 10.83 -6.68
C ALA A 86 4.05 10.19 -7.60
N ALA A 87 4.15 8.85 -7.64
CA ALA A 87 5.11 8.12 -8.48
C ALA A 87 4.73 6.62 -8.60
N PRO A 88 5.18 5.92 -9.66
CA PRO A 88 5.01 4.46 -9.78
C PRO A 88 5.68 3.69 -8.63
N ALA A 89 6.73 4.25 -8.02
CA ALA A 89 7.41 3.62 -6.89
C ALA A 89 6.52 3.46 -5.64
N VAL A 90 5.37 4.13 -5.55
CA VAL A 90 4.41 3.95 -4.45
C VAL A 90 3.80 2.55 -4.46
N VAL A 91 3.57 1.95 -5.64
CA VAL A 91 2.99 0.60 -5.77
C VAL A 91 4.03 -0.52 -5.74
N THR A 92 5.31 -0.15 -5.59
CA THR A 92 6.42 -1.08 -5.46
C THR A 92 6.97 -1.01 -4.04
N ARG A 93 7.15 -2.16 -3.39
CA ARG A 93 7.82 -2.21 -2.10
C ARG A 93 9.32 -1.94 -2.28
N PRO A 94 9.96 -1.17 -1.38
CA PRO A 94 11.39 -0.88 -1.50
C PRO A 94 12.32 -2.10 -1.50
N ALA A 95 11.90 -3.21 -0.91
CA ALA A 95 12.65 -4.47 -0.87
C ALA A 95 12.32 -5.44 -2.02
N ASP A 96 11.45 -5.05 -2.95
CA ASP A 96 11.08 -5.87 -4.11
C ASP A 96 12.20 -5.84 -5.15
N ALA A 97 12.79 -7.00 -5.42
CA ALA A 97 13.88 -7.14 -6.39
C ALA A 97 13.48 -6.78 -7.83
N ARG A 98 12.18 -6.74 -8.14
CA ARG A 98 11.67 -6.37 -9.47
C ARG A 98 11.83 -4.88 -9.77
N GLY A 99 11.88 -4.04 -8.73
CA GLY A 99 12.04 -2.60 -8.86
C GLY A 99 10.82 -1.87 -9.44
N PRO A 100 10.74 -0.55 -9.24
CA PRO A 100 9.63 0.26 -9.71
C PRO A 100 9.68 0.49 -11.22
N ALA A 101 8.53 0.75 -11.83
CA ALA A 101 8.48 1.23 -13.21
C ALA A 101 9.03 2.66 -13.31
N ALA A 102 9.61 3.01 -14.46
CA ALA A 102 10.17 4.35 -14.70
C ALA A 102 9.10 5.44 -14.87
N SER A 103 7.91 5.07 -15.36
CA SER A 103 6.75 5.95 -15.54
C SER A 103 5.45 5.15 -15.37
N PHE A 104 4.31 5.84 -15.25
CA PHE A 104 3.01 5.17 -15.22
C PHE A 104 2.67 4.49 -16.56
N ASP A 105 3.05 5.08 -17.70
CA ASP A 105 2.86 4.44 -19.01
C ASP A 105 3.55 3.08 -19.12
N GLY A 106 4.73 2.95 -18.50
CA GLY A 106 5.50 1.71 -18.45
C GLY A 106 5.15 0.80 -17.27
N LEU A 107 4.13 1.11 -16.47
CA LEU A 107 3.77 0.32 -15.30
C LEU A 107 3.13 -1.01 -15.73
N ALA A 108 3.77 -2.12 -15.36
CA ALA A 108 3.27 -3.47 -15.56
C ALA A 108 3.01 -4.18 -14.21
N SER A 109 2.22 -5.26 -14.23
CA SER A 109 1.91 -6.05 -13.02
C SER A 109 3.16 -6.58 -12.32
N ALA A 110 4.24 -6.82 -13.08
CA ALA A 110 5.53 -7.23 -12.54
C ALA A 110 6.20 -6.17 -11.65
N ASN A 111 5.86 -4.89 -11.79
CA ASN A 111 6.40 -3.80 -10.95
C ASN A 111 5.57 -3.57 -9.69
N ILE A 112 4.42 -4.24 -9.55
CA ILE A 112 3.49 -4.00 -8.46
C ILE A 112 3.74 -5.04 -7.37
N SER A 113 3.88 -4.56 -6.13
CA SER A 113 4.15 -5.41 -4.97
C SER A 113 2.91 -5.68 -4.11
N TYR A 114 1.78 -5.06 -4.44
CA TYR A 114 0.53 -5.12 -3.69
C TYR A 114 -0.57 -5.81 -4.49
N PHE A 115 -1.38 -6.63 -3.83
CA PHE A 115 -2.63 -7.10 -4.42
C PHE A 115 -3.70 -6.00 -4.30
N LEU A 116 -4.75 -6.13 -5.11
CA LEU A 116 -5.92 -5.24 -5.10
C LEU A 116 -7.20 -6.03 -4.76
N GLY A 117 -8.05 -5.46 -3.90
CA GLY A 117 -9.39 -5.95 -3.60
C GLY A 117 -10.40 -5.41 -4.61
N MET A 118 -11.01 -6.32 -5.37
CA MET A 118 -11.82 -5.96 -6.53
C MET A 118 -13.25 -5.53 -6.18
N GLU A 119 -13.67 -5.79 -4.95
CA GLU A 119 -14.98 -5.42 -4.40
C GLU A 119 -14.90 -4.26 -3.43
N ALA A 120 -13.70 -3.71 -3.19
CA ALA A 120 -13.54 -2.56 -2.31
C ALA A 120 -14.45 -1.40 -2.77
N ASP A 121 -15.09 -0.76 -1.81
CA ASP A 121 -16.07 0.30 -2.03
C ASP A 121 -15.81 1.43 -1.02
N GLU A 122 -15.77 2.67 -1.50
CA GLU A 122 -15.52 3.86 -0.67
C GLU A 122 -16.54 3.98 0.48
N LEU A 123 -17.78 3.53 0.25
CA LEU A 123 -18.86 3.59 1.23
C LEU A 123 -18.76 2.49 2.29
N LEU A 124 -17.86 1.51 2.10
CA LEU A 124 -17.64 0.39 3.00
C LEU A 124 -16.20 0.42 3.55
N PRO A 125 -15.93 1.29 4.55
CA PRO A 125 -14.57 1.68 4.96
C PRO A 125 -13.68 0.52 5.40
N GLU A 126 -14.26 -0.54 5.96
CA GLU A 126 -13.53 -1.72 6.47
C GLU A 126 -13.18 -2.75 5.39
N MET A 127 -13.58 -2.53 4.13
CA MET A 127 -13.22 -3.44 3.04
C MET A 127 -11.74 -3.35 2.70
N VAL A 128 -11.12 -4.51 2.47
CA VAL A 128 -9.72 -4.60 2.05
C VAL A 128 -9.58 -4.06 0.64
N LEU A 129 -8.88 -2.94 0.51
CA LEU A 129 -8.61 -2.28 -0.77
C LEU A 129 -7.33 -2.81 -1.40
N ALA A 130 -6.25 -2.90 -0.64
CA ALA A 130 -4.95 -3.36 -1.13
C ALA A 130 -4.15 -4.05 -0.02
N GLY A 131 -3.10 -4.77 -0.36
CA GLY A 131 -2.23 -5.35 0.65
C GLY A 131 -0.98 -5.98 0.06
N ASP A 132 -0.04 -6.40 0.90
CA ASP A 132 1.21 -6.97 0.42
C ASP A 132 0.98 -8.23 -0.45
N GLY A 133 1.69 -8.35 -1.58
CA GLY A 133 1.57 -9.48 -2.49
C GLY A 133 2.19 -10.81 -1.99
N ASN A 134 2.52 -10.95 -0.69
CA ASN A 134 3.01 -12.22 -0.13
C ASN A 134 1.90 -13.08 0.47
N LEU A 135 0.71 -13.08 -0.13
CA LEU A 135 -0.36 -13.97 0.28
C LEU A 135 0.05 -15.45 0.12
N SER A 136 -0.47 -16.29 1.02
CA SER A 136 -0.37 -17.74 0.95
C SER A 136 -1.73 -18.38 1.11
N THR A 137 -1.97 -19.49 0.42
CA THR A 137 -3.10 -20.37 0.62
C THR A 137 -2.62 -21.76 1.01
N ASN A 138 -3.15 -22.33 2.09
CA ASN A 138 -2.69 -23.63 2.63
C ASN A 138 -1.15 -23.70 2.72
N SER A 139 -0.54 -22.63 3.25
CA SER A 139 0.93 -22.47 3.40
C SER A 139 1.75 -22.44 2.11
N ARG A 140 1.13 -22.30 0.94
CA ARG A 140 1.80 -22.14 -0.35
C ARG A 140 1.63 -20.72 -0.87
N PRO A 141 2.64 -20.13 -1.55
CA PRO A 141 2.51 -18.78 -2.09
C PRO A 141 1.41 -18.73 -3.16
N VAL A 142 0.62 -17.67 -3.15
CA VAL A 142 -0.39 -17.41 -4.19
C VAL A 142 0.34 -16.98 -5.47
N ARG A 143 -0.10 -17.52 -6.61
CA ARG A 143 0.41 -17.15 -7.93
C ARG A 143 -0.22 -15.85 -8.42
N PRO A 144 0.45 -15.08 -9.31
CA PRO A 144 -0.15 -13.91 -9.92
C PRO A 144 -1.50 -14.23 -10.59
N GLY A 145 -2.46 -13.32 -10.46
CA GLY A 145 -3.82 -13.46 -10.97
C GLY A 145 -4.89 -13.49 -9.87
N TRP A 146 -6.03 -14.07 -10.20
CA TRP A 146 -7.21 -14.06 -9.33
C TRP A 146 -7.08 -15.02 -8.14
N LEU A 147 -7.31 -14.48 -6.95
CA LEU A 147 -7.53 -15.23 -5.72
C LEU A 147 -8.99 -15.07 -5.28
N HIS A 148 -9.65 -16.20 -5.09
CA HIS A 148 -11.01 -16.29 -4.53
C HIS A 148 -10.92 -17.05 -3.20
N PRO A 149 -10.86 -16.35 -2.06
CA PRO A 149 -10.91 -16.96 -0.74
C PRO A 149 -12.27 -17.64 -0.57
N ALA A 150 -12.28 -18.97 -0.63
CA ALA A 150 -13.44 -19.76 -0.22
C ALA A 150 -13.45 -19.90 1.31
N THR A 151 -14.62 -20.17 1.90
CA THR A 151 -14.84 -20.26 3.35
C THR A 151 -13.95 -21.27 4.10
N ASN A 152 -13.35 -22.23 3.39
CA ASN A 152 -12.45 -23.25 3.95
C ASN A 152 -11.00 -23.14 3.43
N LEU A 153 -10.67 -22.07 2.72
CA LEU A 153 -9.31 -21.84 2.23
C LEU A 153 -8.53 -21.07 3.29
N ALA A 154 -7.56 -21.72 3.93
CA ALA A 154 -6.68 -21.04 4.89
C ALA A 154 -5.86 -19.98 4.14
N VAL A 155 -6.08 -18.70 4.44
CA VAL A 155 -5.34 -17.59 3.85
C VAL A 155 -4.38 -17.02 4.89
N GLY A 156 -3.15 -16.76 4.47
CA GLY A 156 -2.11 -16.25 5.35
C GLY A 156 -1.04 -15.47 4.61
N TRP A 157 0.08 -15.26 5.27
CA TRP A 157 1.26 -14.62 4.71
C TRP A 157 2.36 -15.65 4.48
N PHE A 158 2.90 -15.68 3.27
CA PHE A 158 4.07 -16.47 2.95
C PHE A 158 5.32 -15.86 3.62
N THR A 159 6.15 -16.72 4.22
CA THR A 159 7.27 -16.38 5.11
C THR A 159 8.52 -15.84 4.39
N ASN A 160 8.40 -15.36 3.16
CA ASN A 160 9.56 -14.86 2.41
C ASN A 160 9.89 -13.38 2.64
N ARG A 161 8.98 -12.59 3.24
CA ARG A 161 9.10 -11.12 3.21
C ARG A 161 8.89 -10.40 4.55
N HIS A 162 8.09 -10.95 5.49
CA HIS A 162 7.70 -10.25 6.72
C HIS A 162 7.54 -11.16 7.95
N ALA A 163 8.43 -12.14 8.19
CA ALA A 163 8.39 -12.99 9.40
C ALA A 163 6.97 -13.53 9.76
N ALA A 164 6.21 -13.95 8.73
CA ALA A 164 4.81 -14.42 8.78
C ALA A 164 3.69 -13.36 8.99
N GLY A 165 4.00 -12.07 8.85
CA GLY A 165 3.03 -10.97 8.77
C GLY A 165 2.89 -10.36 7.38
N GLY A 166 2.02 -9.36 7.25
CA GLY A 166 1.85 -8.54 6.06
C GLY A 166 1.03 -7.30 6.37
N ASN A 167 0.94 -6.38 5.42
CA ASN A 167 0.23 -5.12 5.57
C ASN A 167 -1.02 -5.10 4.68
N LEU A 168 -2.13 -4.56 5.20
CA LEU A 168 -3.35 -4.28 4.45
C LEU A 168 -3.65 -2.79 4.48
N GLY A 169 -4.19 -2.28 3.37
CA GLY A 169 -4.87 -1.01 3.24
C GLY A 169 -6.37 -1.24 3.07
N PHE A 170 -7.16 -0.38 3.70
CA PHE A 170 -8.62 -0.43 3.69
C PHE A 170 -9.21 0.70 2.86
N SER A 171 -10.51 0.60 2.58
CA SER A 171 -11.21 1.55 1.70
C SER A 171 -11.28 2.96 2.31
N ASP A 172 -11.25 3.09 3.63
CA ASP A 172 -11.12 4.39 4.32
C ASP A 172 -9.75 5.07 4.16
N GLY A 173 -8.78 4.41 3.52
CA GLY A 173 -7.41 4.89 3.35
C GLY A 173 -6.50 4.58 4.55
N SER A 174 -7.01 3.90 5.58
CA SER A 174 -6.19 3.38 6.67
C SER A 174 -5.35 2.19 6.20
N ALA A 175 -4.24 1.94 6.89
CA ALA A 175 -3.41 0.76 6.63
C ALA A 175 -2.84 0.22 7.93
N GLN A 176 -2.81 -1.10 8.05
CA GLN A 176 -2.45 -1.81 9.27
C GLN A 176 -1.59 -3.04 8.95
N GLN A 177 -0.66 -3.36 9.84
CA GLN A 177 0.08 -4.61 9.81
C GLN A 177 -0.73 -5.70 10.52
N LEU A 178 -0.80 -6.88 9.92
CA LEU A 178 -1.58 -8.01 10.41
C LEU A 178 -0.75 -9.29 10.43
N THR A 179 -1.09 -10.17 11.37
CA THR A 179 -0.61 -11.55 11.39
C THR A 179 -1.42 -12.41 10.41
N GLY A 180 -0.91 -13.59 10.06
CA GLY A 180 -1.66 -14.54 9.24
C GLY A 180 -3.00 -14.95 9.87
N ALA A 181 -3.02 -15.19 11.19
CA ALA A 181 -4.25 -15.54 11.91
C ALA A 181 -5.30 -14.42 11.86
N ARG A 182 -4.88 -13.14 11.90
CA ARG A 182 -5.81 -12.01 11.80
C ARG A 182 -6.35 -11.84 10.38
N LEU A 183 -5.52 -12.10 9.35
CA LEU A 183 -5.96 -12.12 7.96
C LEU A 183 -7.01 -13.21 7.72
N ASP A 184 -6.73 -14.43 8.18
CA ASP A 184 -7.65 -15.57 8.05
C ASP A 184 -8.99 -15.31 8.74
N ALA A 185 -8.96 -14.73 9.95
CA ALA A 185 -10.15 -14.31 10.67
C ALA A 185 -10.95 -13.22 9.92
N LEU A 186 -10.27 -12.25 9.29
CA LEU A 186 -10.92 -11.18 8.54
C LEU A 186 -11.63 -11.73 7.30
N LEU A 187 -11.00 -12.66 6.58
CA LEU A 187 -11.55 -13.21 5.35
C LEU A 187 -12.61 -14.30 5.58
N SER A 188 -12.58 -14.99 6.73
CA SER A 188 -13.58 -16.00 7.11
C SER A 188 -14.89 -15.41 7.65
N VAL A 189 -14.86 -14.22 8.26
CA VAL A 189 -16.03 -13.55 8.88
C VAL A 189 -16.90 -12.81 7.84
N ALA A 190 -16.48 -12.72 6.58
CA ALA A 190 -17.22 -12.04 5.52
C ALA A 190 -17.84 -13.01 4.48
N PRO A 191 -18.79 -13.89 4.85
CA PRO A 191 -19.36 -14.90 3.94
C PRO A 191 -20.22 -14.32 2.80
N ASN A 192 -20.58 -13.03 2.84
CA ASN A 192 -21.43 -12.37 1.85
C ASN A 192 -20.67 -11.39 0.93
N LEU A 193 -19.37 -11.18 1.16
CA LEU A 193 -18.52 -10.37 0.30
C LEU A 193 -17.65 -11.34 -0.49
N THR A 194 -17.86 -11.43 -1.80
CA THR A 194 -16.96 -12.15 -2.71
C THR A 194 -15.62 -11.43 -2.73
N ASN A 195 -14.78 -11.59 -1.71
CA ASN A 195 -13.50 -10.92 -1.58
C ASN A 195 -12.53 -11.43 -2.68
N ARG A 196 -12.61 -10.90 -3.89
CA ARG A 196 -11.70 -11.28 -4.97
C ARG A 196 -10.49 -10.38 -4.93
N PHE A 197 -9.33 -11.02 -4.87
CA PHE A 197 -8.05 -10.32 -4.90
C PHE A 197 -7.35 -10.55 -6.22
N LEU A 198 -6.82 -9.49 -6.80
CA LEU A 198 -5.94 -9.56 -7.95
C LEU A 198 -4.48 -9.47 -7.45
N VAL A 199 -3.77 -10.59 -7.52
CA VAL A 199 -2.45 -10.77 -6.94
C VAL A 199 -1.34 -10.53 -7.98
N PRO A 200 -0.28 -9.79 -7.65
CA PRO A 200 0.85 -9.51 -8.56
C PRO A 200 1.82 -10.68 -8.74
#